data_AF-A1ZHX8-F1
#
_entry.id   AF-A1ZHX8-F1
#
_cell.length_a   1.000
_cell.length_b   1.000
_cell.length_c   1.000
_cell.angle_alpha   90.00
_cell.angle_beta   90.00
_cell.angle_gamma   90.00
#
_symmetry.space_group_name_H-M   'P 1'
#
loop_
_entity.id
_entity.type
_entity.pdbx_description
1 polymer ?
#
loop_
_entity_poly.entity_id
_entity_poly.type
_entity_poly.pdbx_seq_one_letter_code
_entity_poly.pdbx_strand_id
1 'polypeptide(L)'
;MACKPTSAQGKWIPQDKQQFLEFCKESRKNKNIQLSGQQIDRVCHCALKQAIKSYESFEAANADSIRQIGTTCVDEINKMP
;
A
#
# COMPACT_ATOMS: atom_id res chain seq x y z
N MET A 1 -27.86 8.36 14.98
CA MET A 1 -26.96 7.44 14.25
C MET A 1 -25.65 8.17 14.02
N ALA A 2 -24.52 7.67 14.54
CA ALA A 2 -23.22 8.23 14.23
C ALA A 2 -22.85 7.83 12.79
N CYS A 3 -22.56 8.80 11.92
CA CYS A 3 -21.98 8.50 10.61
C CYS A 3 -20.60 7.88 10.84
N LYS A 4 -20.38 6.67 10.34
CA LYS A 4 -19.05 6.05 10.38
C LYS A 4 -18.11 6.87 9.47
N PRO A 5 -16.85 7.13 9.89
CA PRO A 5 -15.90 7.79 9.01
C PRO A 5 -15.65 6.92 7.78
N THR A 6 -15.78 7.51 6.60
CA THR A 6 -15.52 6.85 5.31
C THR A 6 -14.25 7.42 4.69
N SER A 7 -13.50 6.57 3.99
CA SER A 7 -12.35 7.03 3.21
C SER A 7 -12.78 7.88 2.03
N ALA A 8 -11.90 8.79 1.64
CA ALA A 8 -11.96 9.50 0.37
C ALA A 8 -10.55 9.65 -0.21
N GLN A 9 -10.45 10.00 -1.48
CA GLN A 9 -9.15 10.21 -2.14
C GLN A 9 -8.33 11.25 -1.36
N GLY A 10 -7.08 10.92 -1.07
CA GLY A 10 -6.19 11.73 -0.23
C GLY A 10 -6.43 11.62 1.28
N LYS A 11 -7.56 11.04 1.72
CA LYS A 11 -8.04 11.03 3.11
C LYS A 11 -8.59 9.65 3.51
N TRP A 12 -7.77 8.62 3.36
CA TRP A 12 -8.14 7.30 3.87
C TRP A 12 -8.24 7.30 5.40
N ILE A 13 -9.22 6.56 5.92
CA ILE A 13 -9.37 6.33 7.36
C ILE A 13 -8.26 5.38 7.86
N PRO A 14 -7.98 5.37 9.18
CA PRO A 14 -6.95 4.50 9.75
C PRO A 14 -7.15 3.01 9.41
N GLN A 15 -8.40 2.55 9.34
CA GLN A 15 -8.74 1.17 9.01
C GLN A 15 -8.25 0.78 7.60
N ASP A 16 -8.61 1.54 6.57
CA ASP A 16 -8.16 1.28 5.19
C ASP A 16 -6.64 1.31 5.05
N LYS A 17 -5.98 2.22 5.76
CA LYS A 17 -4.51 2.29 5.79
C LYS A 17 -3.92 1.01 6.37
N GLN A 18 -4.47 0.53 7.48
CA GLN A 18 -4.00 -0.70 8.12
C GLN A 18 -4.25 -1.93 7.23
N GLN A 19 -5.45 -2.08 6.68
CA GLN A 19 -5.78 -3.18 5.77
C GLN A 19 -4.85 -3.22 4.55
N PHE A 20 -4.55 -2.05 3.97
CA PHE A 20 -3.60 -1.95 2.87
C PHE A 20 -2.19 -2.40 3.27
N LEU A 21 -1.70 -1.95 4.43
CA LEU A 21 -0.35 -2.30 4.89
C LEU A 21 -0.23 -3.80 5.16
N GLU A 22 -1.24 -4.41 5.77
CA GLU A 22 -1.27 -5.87 5.99
C GLU A 22 -1.30 -6.63 4.67
N PHE A 23 -2.17 -6.25 3.74
CA PHE A 23 -2.24 -6.84 2.40
C PHE A 23 -0.93 -6.72 1.63
N CYS A 24 -0.28 -5.54 1.68
CA CYS A 24 0.99 -5.31 1.03
C CYS A 24 2.11 -6.19 1.61
N LYS A 25 2.20 -6.26 2.95
CA LYS A 25 3.21 -7.08 3.64
C LYS A 25 3.01 -8.56 3.33
N GLU A 26 1.78 -9.06 3.36
CA GLU A 26 1.46 -10.45 3.03
C GLU A 26 1.79 -10.77 1.57
N SER A 27 1.36 -9.92 0.64
CA SER A 27 1.68 -10.05 -0.78
C SER A 27 3.18 -10.06 -1.07
N ARG A 28 3.97 -9.38 -0.24
CA ARG A 28 5.44 -9.33 -0.35
C ARG A 28 6.13 -10.52 0.29
N LYS A 29 5.64 -11.02 1.43
CA LYS A 29 6.14 -12.27 2.05
C LYS A 29 6.00 -13.47 1.11
N ASN A 30 4.95 -13.49 0.30
CA ASN A 30 4.70 -14.56 -0.68
C ASN A 30 5.53 -14.44 -1.98
N LYS A 31 6.29 -13.35 -2.16
CA LYS A 31 7.14 -13.17 -3.34
C LYS A 31 8.58 -13.56 -2.99
N ASN A 32 9.22 -14.30 -3.89
CA ASN A 32 10.60 -14.79 -3.77
C ASN A 32 11.65 -13.67 -3.95
N ILE A 33 11.35 -12.45 -3.51
CA ILE A 33 12.23 -11.29 -3.56
C ILE A 33 12.83 -11.13 -2.16
N GLN A 34 14.15 -11.24 -2.03
CA GLN A 34 14.87 -11.00 -0.78
C GLN A 34 14.82 -9.50 -0.42
N LEU A 35 13.72 -9.07 0.19
CA LEU A 35 13.65 -7.77 0.87
C LEU A 35 13.71 -8.01 2.37
N SER A 36 14.56 -7.25 3.06
CA SER A 36 14.51 -7.19 4.52
C SER A 36 13.16 -6.63 4.99
N GLY A 37 12.77 -6.94 6.22
CA GLY A 37 11.52 -6.41 6.79
C GLY A 37 11.42 -4.89 6.70
N GLN A 38 12.54 -4.18 6.91
CA GLN A 38 12.59 -2.72 6.78
C GLN A 38 12.36 -2.23 5.33
N GLN A 39 12.90 -2.94 4.33
CA GLN A 39 12.63 -2.63 2.93
C GLN A 39 11.16 -2.90 2.57
N ILE A 40 10.58 -3.99 3.06
CA ILE A 40 9.15 -4.30 2.86
C ILE A 40 8.28 -3.18 3.44
N ASP A 41 8.57 -2.73 4.67
CA ASP A 41 7.84 -1.62 5.29
C ASP A 41 7.96 -0.32 4.47
N ARG A 42 9.17 0.02 3.98
CA ARG A 42 9.35 1.19 3.10
C ARG A 42 8.57 1.08 1.81
N VAL A 43 8.59 -0.09 1.15
CA VAL A 43 7.82 -0.36 -0.07
C VAL A 43 6.33 -0.18 0.19
N CYS A 44 5.81 -0.77 1.27
CA CYS A 44 4.39 -0.70 1.59
C CYS A 44 3.96 0.71 1.99
N HIS A 45 4.81 1.49 2.66
CA HIS A 45 4.54 2.90 2.95
C HIS A 45 4.56 3.76 1.68
N CYS A 46 5.49 3.51 0.76
CA CYS A 46 5.50 4.16 -0.56
C CYS A 46 4.20 3.84 -1.31
N ALA A 47 3.84 2.55 -1.35
CA ALA A 47 2.67 2.08 -2.06
C ALA A 47 1.37 2.65 -1.45
N LEU A 48 1.30 2.74 -0.13
CA LEU A 48 0.18 3.36 0.57
C LEU A 48 0.02 4.84 0.19
N LYS A 49 1.11 5.60 0.15
CA LYS A 49 1.08 7.02 -0.24
C LYS A 49 0.57 7.22 -1.66
N GLN A 50 0.96 6.35 -2.59
CA GLN A 50 0.46 6.39 -3.96
C GLN A 50 -1.02 5.96 -4.02
N ALA A 51 -1.38 4.87 -3.34
CA ALA A 51 -2.76 4.37 -3.32
C ALA A 51 -3.74 5.39 -2.74
N ILE A 52 -3.41 6.04 -1.62
CA ILE A 52 -4.22 7.11 -1.02
C ILE A 52 -4.45 8.25 -2.01
N LYS A 53 -3.47 8.59 -2.85
CA LYS A 53 -3.61 9.67 -3.85
C LYS A 53 -4.44 9.25 -5.06
N SER A 54 -4.44 7.96 -5.40
CA SER A 54 -5.04 7.46 -6.64
C SER A 54 -6.44 6.88 -6.46
N TYR A 55 -6.82 6.46 -5.25
CA TYR A 55 -8.07 5.75 -4.98
C TYR A 55 -8.81 6.33 -3.79
N GLU A 56 -10.13 6.20 -3.79
CA GLU A 56 -10.99 6.73 -2.72
C GLU A 56 -10.91 5.93 -1.42
N SER A 57 -10.67 4.62 -1.51
CA SER A 57 -10.59 3.68 -0.38
C SER A 57 -9.73 2.47 -0.72
N PHE A 58 -9.43 1.65 0.29
CA PHE A 58 -8.76 0.36 0.07
C PHE A 58 -9.58 -0.55 -0.83
N GLU A 59 -10.90 -0.61 -0.66
CA GLU A 59 -11.79 -1.42 -1.50
C GLU A 59 -11.81 -0.95 -2.97
N ALA A 60 -11.70 0.36 -3.21
CA ALA A 60 -11.61 0.91 -4.56
C ALA A 60 -10.25 0.59 -5.24
N ALA A 61 -9.20 0.38 -4.45
CA ALA A 61 -7.90 -0.03 -4.94
C ALA A 61 -7.91 -1.55 -5.22
N ASN A 62 -8.12 -1.95 -6.47
CA ASN A 62 -8.07 -3.37 -6.83
C ASN A 62 -6.67 -3.98 -6.62
N ALA A 63 -6.60 -5.30 -6.45
CA ALA A 63 -5.36 -6.01 -6.11
C ALA A 63 -4.25 -5.83 -7.15
N ASP A 64 -4.57 -5.73 -8.44
CA ASP A 64 -3.59 -5.54 -9.52
C ASP A 64 -2.97 -4.14 -9.49
N SER A 65 -3.78 -3.11 -9.25
CA SER A 65 -3.30 -1.74 -9.04
C SER A 65 -2.35 -1.64 -7.86
N ILE A 66 -2.67 -2.30 -6.75
CA ILE A 66 -1.81 -2.32 -5.55
C ILE A 66 -0.48 -3.03 -5.86
N ARG A 67 -0.51 -4.13 -6.62
CA ARG A 67 0.70 -4.86 -7.05
C ARG A 67 1.57 -4.01 -7.97
N GLN A 68 0.98 -3.28 -8.91
CA GLN A 68 1.72 -2.43 -9.83
C GLN A 68 2.39 -1.27 -9.08
N ILE A 69 1.63 -0.56 -8.24
CA ILE A 69 2.16 0.51 -7.37
C ILE A 69 3.30 -0.02 -6.49
N GLY A 70 3.08 -1.19 -5.87
CA GLY A 70 4.11 -1.82 -5.06
C GLY A 70 5.39 -2.10 -5.84
N THR A 71 5.28 -2.56 -7.10
CA THR A 71 6.43 -2.88 -7.96
C THR A 71 7.21 -1.62 -8.31
N THR A 72 6.53 -0.53 -8.65
CA THR A 72 7.16 0.79 -8.84
C THR A 72 7.94 1.22 -7.61
N CYS A 73 7.35 1.09 -6.41
CA CYS A 73 8.03 1.46 -5.17
C CYS A 73 9.27 0.58 -4.86
N VAL A 74 9.28 -0.70 -5.25
CA VAL A 74 10.47 -1.55 -5.12
C VAL A 74 11.58 -1.09 -6.05
N ASP A 75 11.24 -0.77 -7.30
CA ASP A 75 12.20 -0.26 -8.28
C ASP A 75 12.83 1.06 -7.83
N GLU A 76 12.04 1.99 -7.28
CA GLU A 76 12.56 3.24 -6.70
C GLU A 76 13.50 2.99 -5.51
N ILE A 77 13.18 2.04 -4.63
CA ILE A 77 14.04 1.70 -3.49
C ILE A 77 15.33 1.02 -3.94
N ASN A 78 15.29 0.14 -4.94
CA ASN A 78 16.47 -0.53 -5.48
C ASN A 78 17.37 0.40 -6.31
N LYS A 79 16.82 1.50 -6.84
CA LYS A 79 17.57 2.55 -7.55
C LYS A 79 18.22 3.58 -6.62
N MET A 80 17.90 3.56 -5.32
CA MET A 80 18.61 4.37 -4.33
C MET A 80 19.90 3.63 -3.91
N PRO A 81 21.09 4.20 -4.18
CA PRO A 81 22.38 3.59 -3.83
C PRO A 81 22.61 3.49 -2.32
#